data_AF-A0A7X9E5Z5-F1
#
_entry.id   AF-A0A7X9E5Z5-F1
#
_cell.length_a   1.000
_cell.length_b   1.000
_cell.length_c   1.000
_cell.angle_alpha   90.00
_cell.angle_beta   90.00
_cell.angle_gamma   90.00
#
_symmetry.space_group_name_H-M   'P 1'
#
loop_
_entity.id
_entity.type
_entity.pdbx_description
1 polymer ?
#
loop_
_entity_poly.entity_id
_entity_poly.type
_entity_poly.pdbx_seq_one_letter_code
_entity_poly.pdbx_strand_id
1 'polypeptide(L)'
;MAYEREQALGKYLVLKKQIYELGIKAQSFVQNIQEAVNSFTLSESDFTSIDFKKVIALSSELLKLQKEFSVKSEEMNRLKKTYNITED
;
A
#
# COMPACT_ATOMS: atom_id res chain seq x y z
N MET A 1 22.84 18.28 16.20
CA MET A 1 23.45 17.21 15.38
C MET A 1 23.19 15.79 15.90
N ALA A 2 23.69 15.36 17.07
CA ALA A 2 23.46 13.97 17.55
C ALA A 2 21.97 13.66 17.84
N TYR A 3 21.30 14.57 18.56
CA TYR A 3 19.88 14.47 18.88
C TYR A 3 18.96 14.43 17.64
N GLU A 4 19.26 15.24 16.62
CA GLU A 4 18.48 15.28 15.38
C GLU A 4 18.65 13.99 14.56
N ARG A 5 19.86 13.41 14.57
CA ARG A 5 20.13 12.12 13.93
C ARG A 5 19.39 10.98 14.62
N GLU A 6 19.33 10.97 15.94
CA GLU A 6 18.59 9.97 16.72
C GLU A 6 17.08 10.04 16.43
N GLN A 7 16.50 11.25 16.40
CA GLN A 7 15.11 11.44 15.99
C GLN A 7 14.85 10.99 14.54
N ALA A 8 15.77 11.28 13.62
CA ALA A 8 15.67 10.87 12.23
C ALA A 8 15.69 9.35 12.08
N LEU A 9 16.53 8.65 12.86
CA LEU A 9 16.56 7.19 12.91
C LEU A 9 15.24 6.62 13.44
N GLY A 10 14.69 7.20 14.52
CA GLY A 10 13.38 6.82 15.04
C GLY A 10 12.27 6.95 13.99
N LYS A 11 12.22 8.10 13.28
CA LYS A 11 11.26 8.33 12.19
C LYS A 11 11.45 7.35 11.03
N TYR A 12 12.70 7.07 10.65
CA TYR A 12 13.02 6.10 9.59
C TYR A 12 12.51 4.70 9.95
N LEU A 13 12.73 4.22 11.19
CA LEU A 13 12.24 2.92 11.65
C LEU A 13 10.71 2.83 11.65
N VAL A 14 10.03 3.91 12.08
CA VAL A 14 8.57 4.00 12.01
C VAL A 14 8.08 3.93 10.57
N LEU A 15 8.69 4.66 9.64
CA LEU A 15 8.32 4.63 8.23
C LEU A 15 8.55 3.26 7.61
N LYS A 16 9.68 2.60 7.91
CA LYS A 16 9.98 1.24 7.45
C LYS A 16 8.88 0.25 7.87
N LYS A 17 8.43 0.33 9.13
CA LYS A 17 7.32 -0.48 9.64
C LYS A 17 6.00 -0.17 8.92
N GLN A 18 5.66 1.11 8.76
CA GLN A 18 4.43 1.52 8.09
C GLN A 18 4.39 1.08 6.61
N ILE A 19 5.50 1.18 5.89
CA ILE A 19 5.63 0.73 4.50
C ILE A 19 5.40 -0.79 4.40
N TYR A 20 5.94 -1.57 5.34
CA TYR A 20 5.70 -3.01 5.40
C TYR A 20 4.21 -3.34 5.65
N GLU A 21 3.57 -2.66 6.60
CA GLU A 21 2.13 -2.83 6.89
C GLU A 21 1.25 -2.45 5.69
N LEU A 22 1.61 -1.40 4.95
CA LEU A 22 0.92 -1.03 3.71
C LEU A 22 1.05 -2.12 2.64
N GLY A 23 2.22 -2.76 2.54
CA GLY A 23 2.43 -3.91 1.65
C GLY A 23 1.51 -5.08 1.97
N ILE A 24 1.37 -5.43 3.25
CA ILE A 24 0.44 -6.48 3.70
C ILE A 24 -1.01 -6.13 3.35
N LYS A 25 -1.43 -4.89 3.63
CA LYS A 25 -2.79 -4.42 3.28
C LYS A 25 -3.04 -4.51 1.78
N ALA A 26 -2.10 -4.04 0.97
CA ALA A 26 -2.21 -4.09 -0.49
C ALA A 26 -2.37 -5.53 -1.01
N GLN A 27 -1.62 -6.49 -0.45
CA GLN A 27 -1.77 -7.90 -0.80
C GLN A 27 -3.18 -8.43 -0.51
N SER A 28 -3.75 -8.08 0.64
CA SER A 28 -5.14 -8.44 0.97
C SER A 28 -6.15 -7.83 -0.01
N PHE A 29 -5.97 -6.57 -0.43
CA PHE A 29 -6.84 -5.97 -1.44
C PHE A 29 -6.76 -6.69 -2.80
N VAL A 30 -5.55 -7.07 -3.23
CA VAL A 30 -5.37 -7.84 -4.47
C VAL A 30 -6.09 -9.19 -4.39
N GLN A 31 -5.97 -9.90 -3.26
CA GLN A 31 -6.69 -11.16 -3.04
C GLN A 31 -8.21 -10.95 -3.07
N ASN A 32 -8.72 -9.93 -2.39
CA ASN A 32 -10.15 -9.62 -2.37
C ASN A 32 -10.69 -9.26 -3.77
N ILE A 33 -9.90 -8.57 -4.60
CA ILE A 33 -10.24 -8.29 -5.99
C ILE A 33 -10.30 -9.59 -6.79
N GLN A 34 -9.29 -10.45 -6.65
CA GLN A 34 -9.24 -11.75 -7.32
C GLN A 34 -10.46 -12.61 -6.97
N GLU A 35 -10.81 -12.69 -5.69
CA GLU A 35 -11.99 -13.42 -5.21
C GLU A 35 -13.29 -12.81 -5.73
N ALA A 36 -13.42 -11.48 -5.71
CA ALA A 36 -14.61 -10.80 -6.25
C ALA A 36 -14.78 -11.08 -7.75
N VAL A 37 -13.70 -11.05 -8.53
CA VAL A 37 -13.72 -11.37 -9.96
C VAL A 37 -14.08 -12.84 -10.18
N ASN A 38 -13.47 -13.75 -9.43
CA ASN A 38 -13.73 -15.19 -9.55
C ASN A 38 -15.15 -15.57 -9.11
N SER A 39 -15.80 -14.76 -8.27
CA SER A 39 -17.18 -14.97 -7.84
C SER A 39 -18.23 -14.60 -8.89
N PHE A 40 -17.82 -13.96 -9.99
CA PHE A 40 -18.72 -13.70 -11.11
C PHE A 40 -19.03 -15.01 -11.83
N THR A 41 -20.16 -15.63 -11.48
CA THR A 41 -20.80 -16.64 -12.33
C THR A 41 -21.37 -15.95 -13.56
N LEU A 42 -20.96 -16.38 -14.74
CA LEU A 42 -21.53 -15.93 -16.02
C LEU A 42 -22.74 -16.81 -16.34
N SER A 43 -23.95 -16.31 -16.07
CA SER A 43 -25.19 -16.85 -16.65
C SER A 43 -25.59 -16.06 -17.91
N GLU A 44 -26.42 -16.64 -18.78
CA GLU A 44 -26.91 -15.94 -19.98
C GLU A 44 -27.64 -14.61 -19.66
N SER A 45 -28.20 -14.48 -18.46
CA SER A 45 -28.78 -13.23 -17.95
C SER A 45 -27.76 -12.18 -17.49
N ASP A 46 -26.50 -12.56 -17.24
CA ASP A 46 -25.46 -11.65 -16.73
C ASP A 46 -24.80 -10.81 -17.85
N PHE A 47 -25.01 -11.16 -19.13
CA PHE A 47 -24.59 -10.33 -20.26
C PHE A 47 -25.21 -8.92 -20.24
N THR A 48 -26.27 -8.72 -19.45
CA THR A 48 -26.91 -7.41 -19.25
C THR A 48 -26.57 -6.70 -17.93
N SER A 49 -25.96 -7.36 -16.93
CA SER A 49 -25.63 -6.69 -15.65
C SER A 49 -24.59 -7.43 -14.78
N ILE A 50 -23.31 -7.36 -15.12
CA ILE A 50 -22.24 -7.65 -14.14
C ILE A 50 -22.04 -6.41 -13.26
N ASP A 51 -22.30 -6.50 -11.95
CA ASP A 51 -22.07 -5.40 -11.01
C ASP A 51 -20.59 -5.35 -10.56
N PHE A 52 -19.79 -4.57 -11.28
CA PHE A 52 -18.38 -4.33 -10.97
C PHE A 52 -18.14 -3.37 -9.78
N LYS A 53 -19.18 -2.84 -9.10
CA LYS A 53 -18.99 -1.84 -8.04
C LYS A 53 -18.04 -2.30 -6.94
N LYS A 54 -18.11 -3.58 -6.54
CA LYS A 54 -17.21 -4.14 -5.52
C LYS A 54 -15.74 -4.12 -5.99
N VAL A 55 -15.48 -4.53 -7.23
CA VAL A 55 -14.14 -4.51 -7.82
C VAL A 55 -13.62 -3.08 -7.96
N ILE A 56 -14.48 -2.13 -8.36
CA ILE A 56 -14.14 -0.70 -8.49
C ILE A 56 -13.78 -0.10 -7.12
N ALA A 57 -14.56 -0.40 -6.08
CA ALA A 57 -14.31 0.07 -4.72
C ALA A 57 -12.96 -0.45 -4.19
N LEU A 58 -12.73 -1.77 -4.29
CA LEU A 58 -11.47 -2.39 -3.85
C LEU A 58 -10.25 -1.86 -4.65
N SER A 59 -10.39 -1.66 -5.95
CA SER A 59 -9.33 -1.09 -6.80
C SER A 59 -9.01 0.37 -6.42
N SER A 60 -10.04 1.14 -6.06
CA SER A 60 -9.86 2.53 -5.61
C SER A 60 -9.14 2.61 -4.27
N GLU A 61 -9.39 1.67 -3.36
CA GLU A 61 -8.67 1.57 -2.09
C GLU A 61 -7.22 1.12 -2.30
N LEU A 62 -6.96 0.18 -3.20
CA LEU A 62 -5.61 -0.21 -3.59
C LEU A 62 -4.80 0.97 -4.15
N LEU A 63 -5.41 1.82 -4.99
CA LEU A 63 -4.77 3.04 -5.49
C LEU A 63 -4.42 4.05 -4.38
N LYS A 64 -5.26 4.17 -3.34
CA LYS A 64 -4.95 5.01 -2.18
C LYS A 64 -3.75 4.48 -1.41
N LEU A 65 -3.71 3.17 -1.16
CA LEU A 65 -2.58 2.52 -0.50
C LEU A 65 -1.28 2.70 -1.30
N GLN A 66 -1.33 2.59 -2.63
CA GLN A 66 -0.18 2.82 -3.48
C GLN A 66 0.35 4.25 -3.35
N LYS A 67 -0.54 5.25 -3.32
CA LYS A 67 -0.13 6.65 -3.10
C LYS A 67 0.51 6.85 -1.73
N GLU A 68 -0.07 6.27 -0.68
CA GLU A 68 0.47 6.36 0.68
C GLU A 68 1.85 5.69 0.79
N PHE A 69 2.02 4.53 0.15
CA PHE A 69 3.30 3.83 0.05
C PHE A 69 4.36 4.69 -0.61
N SER A 70 4.04 5.35 -1.74
CA SER A 70 4.98 6.22 -2.45
C SER A 70 5.46 7.38 -1.60
N VAL A 71 4.53 8.11 -0.97
CA VAL A 71 4.87 9.26 -0.11
C VAL A 71 5.77 8.84 1.05
N LYS A 72 5.44 7.74 1.75
CA LYS A 72 6.25 7.27 2.87
C LYS A 72 7.62 6.76 2.43
N SER A 73 7.69 6.11 1.27
CA SER A 73 8.95 5.62 0.70
C SER A 73 9.88 6.76 0.31
N GLU A 74 9.34 7.82 -0.28
CA GLU A 74 10.09 9.04 -0.60
C GLU A 74 10.66 9.70 0.67
N GLU A 75 9.85 9.82 1.72
CA GLU A 75 10.31 10.39 2.99
C GLU A 75 11.36 9.51 3.68
N MET A 76 11.16 8.19 3.68
CA MET A 76 12.14 7.24 4.21
C MET A 76 13.49 7.36 3.46
N ASN A 77 13.45 7.45 2.13
CA ASN A 77 14.63 7.67 1.30
C ASN A 77 15.31 9.01 1.56
N ARG A 78 14.53 10.08 1.79
CA ARG A 78 15.04 11.40 2.17
C ARG A 78 15.80 11.31 3.49
N LEU A 79 15.21 10.70 4.53
CA LEU A 79 15.87 10.53 5.82
C LEU A 79 17.16 9.71 5.71
N LYS A 80 17.12 8.61 4.93
CA LYS A 80 18.30 7.76 4.67
C LYS A 80 19.46 8.56 4.09
N LYS A 81 19.19 9.39 3.08
CA LYS A 81 20.18 10.24 2.42
C LYS A 81 20.67 11.38 3.31
N THR A 82 19.78 12.10 3.99
CA THR A 82 20.15 13.27 4.80
C THR A 82 21.01 12.90 6.01
N TYR A 83 20.78 11.72 6.60
CA TYR A 83 21.43 11.32 7.85
C TYR A 83 22.42 10.16 7.71
N ASN A 84 22.72 9.72 6.48
CA ASN A 84 23.56 8.55 6.19
C ASN A 84 23.18 7.34 7.05
N ILE A 85 21.88 7.00 7.06
CA ILE A 85 21.38 5.84 7.78
C ILE A 85 21.82 4.58 7.00
N THR A 86 22.72 3.80 7.57
CA THR A 86 23.06 2.46 7.10
C THR A 86 22.03 1.46 7.64
N GLU A 87 21.54 0.59 6.76
CA GLU A 87 20.74 -0.57 7.14
C GLU A 87 21.72 -1.64 7.62
N ASP A 88 21.75 -1.91 8.93
CA ASP A 88 22.39 -3.10 9.49
C ASP A 88 21.58 -4.37 9.16
#